data_AF-A0A3D0YNY3-F1
#
_entry.id   AF-A0A3D0YNY3-F1
#
_cell.length_a   1.000
_cell.length_b   1.000
_cell.length_c   1.000
_cell.angle_alpha   90.00
_cell.angle_beta   90.00
_cell.angle_gamma   90.00
#
_symmetry.space_group_name_H-M   'P 1'
#
loop_
_entity.id
_entity.type
_entity.pdbx_description
1 polymer ?
#
loop_
_entity_poly.entity_id
_entity_poly.type
_entity_poly.pdbx_seq_one_letter_code
_entity_poly.pdbx_strand_id
1 'polypeptide(L)' 'MAKPKPILFLITGPNGAGKTTFAAEILTRELKGMRFLNADEIARGLSPFDPPSVAFKAGRLLIT' A
#
# COMPACT_ATOMS: atom_id res chain seq x y z
N MET A 1 9.90 26.15 -13.01
CA MET A 1 9.23 25.94 -11.71
C MET A 1 9.75 24.65 -11.10
N ALA A 2 10.10 24.62 -9.82
CA ALA A 2 10.53 23.39 -9.15
C ALA A 2 9.37 22.39 -9.07
N LYS A 3 9.63 21.11 -9.31
CA LYS A 3 8.62 20.06 -9.10
C LYS A 3 8.18 20.07 -7.63
N PRO A 4 6.87 19.99 -7.32
CA PRO A 4 6.41 19.91 -5.94
C PRO A 4 7.01 18.66 -5.27
N LYS A 5 7.39 18.79 -4.00
CA LYS A 5 7.86 17.64 -3.21
C LYS A 5 6.71 16.63 -3.06
N PRO A 6 6.97 15.31 -3.21
CA PRO A 6 5.94 14.30 -2.95
C PRO A 6 5.43 14.39 -1.51
N ILE A 7 4.13 14.18 -1.32
CA ILE A 7 3.50 14.05 0.00
C ILE A 7 3.21 12.56 0.24
N LEU A 8 3.60 12.06 1.40
CA LEU A 8 3.31 10.70 1.85
C LEU A 8 2.31 10.74 3.00
N PHE A 9 1.19 10.03 2.83
CA PHE A 9 0.21 9.81 3.90
C PHE A 9 0.40 8.42 4.49
N LEU A 10 0.50 8.33 5.81
CA LEU A 10 0.66 7.08 6.52
C LEU A 10 -0.67 6.69 7.18
N ILE A 11 -1.17 5.50 6.84
CA ILE A 11 -2.34 4.91 7.49
C ILE A 11 -1.84 4.02 8.63
N THR A 12 -2.15 4.39 9.87
CA THR A 12 -1.67 3.71 11.09
C THR A 12 -2.82 3.28 12.00
N GLY A 13 -2.53 2.43 12.99
CA GLY A 13 -3.49 1.85 13.92
C GLY A 13 -3.19 0.38 14.26
N PRO A 14 -3.81 -0.18 15.31
CA PRO A 14 -3.58 -1.57 15.72
C PRO A 14 -4.06 -2.59 14.68
N ASN A 15 -3.66 -3.86 14.85
CA ASN A 15 -4.19 -4.96 14.05
C ASN A 15 -5.70 -5.06 14.24
N GLY A 16 -6.44 -5.26 13.14
CA GLY A 16 -7.92 -5.27 13.17
C GLY A 16 -8.59 -3.89 13.14
N ALA A 17 -7.86 -2.76 13.19
CA ALA A 17 -8.45 -1.42 13.15
C ALA A 17 -9.10 -1.01 11.81
N GLY A 18 -9.09 -1.89 10.79
CA GLY A 18 -9.70 -1.62 9.49
C GLY A 18 -8.85 -0.80 8.51
N LYS A 19 -7.53 -0.68 8.72
CA LYS A 19 -6.63 0.09 7.82
C LYS A 19 -6.73 -0.31 6.35
N THR A 20 -6.70 -1.61 6.06
CA THR A 20 -6.81 -2.15 4.71
C THR A 20 -8.20 -1.92 4.13
N THR A 21 -9.25 -2.09 4.94
CA THR A 21 -10.64 -1.81 4.54
C THR A 21 -10.82 -0.34 4.17
N PHE A 22 -10.33 0.57 5.01
CA PHE A 22 -10.32 2.00 4.74
C PHE A 22 -9.58 2.33 3.43
N ALA A 23 -8.42 1.72 3.20
CA ALA A 23 -7.67 1.93 1.97
C ALA A 23 -8.40 1.41 0.72
N ALA A 24 -8.98 0.21 0.79
CA ALA A 24 -9.67 -0.39 -0.35
C ALA A 24 -10.97 0.36 -0.68
N GLU A 25 -11.78 0.70 0.33
CA GLU A 25 -13.13 1.21 0.14
C GLU A 25 -13.20 2.74 0.07
N ILE A 26 -12.42 3.46 0.88
CA ILE A 26 -12.51 4.92 0.95
C ILE A 26 -11.51 5.58 0.01
N LEU A 27 -10.22 5.19 0.08
CA LEU A 27 -9.18 5.81 -0.73
C LEU A 27 -9.39 5.57 -2.24
N THR A 28 -9.77 4.36 -2.64
CA THR A 28 -10.03 4.04 -4.06
C THR A 28 -11.26 4.75 -4.62
N ARG A 29 -12.30 4.97 -3.79
CA ARG A 29 -13.59 5.54 -4.24
C ARG A 29 -13.63 7.07 -4.18
N GLU A 30 -13.21 7.63 -3.05
CA GLU A 30 -13.34 9.06 -2.73
C GLU A 30 -12.10 9.87 -3.14
N LEU A 31 -10.91 9.28 -3.08
CA LEU A 31 -9.62 9.96 -3.29
C LEU A 31 -8.99 9.55 -4.62
N LYS A 32 -9.75 9.73 -5.71
CA LYS A 32 -9.29 9.45 -7.08
C LYS A 32 -7.96 10.16 -7.36
N GLY A 33 -6.95 9.41 -7.74
CA GLY A 33 -5.61 9.91 -8.07
C GLY A 33 -4.56 9.72 -6.97
N MET A 34 -4.94 9.24 -5.79
CA MET A 34 -3.96 8.80 -4.79
C MET A 34 -3.50 7.37 -5.08
N ARG A 35 -2.19 7.15 -5.05
CA ARG A 35 -1.61 5.81 -5.14
C ARG A 35 -1.61 5.18 -3.76
N PHE A 36 -2.26 4.03 -3.62
CA PHE A 36 -2.16 3.23 -2.40
C PHE A 36 -0.98 2.25 -2.53
N LEU A 37 -0.09 2.27 -1.53
CA LEU A 37 1.09 1.42 -1.47
C LEU A 37 1.06 0.57 -0.20
N ASN A 38 1.12 -0.76 -0.36
CA ASN A 38 1.13 -1.72 0.74
C ASN A 38 1.96 -2.95 0.35
N ALA A 39 2.95 -3.31 1.17
CA ALA A 39 3.86 -4.42 0.87
C ALA A 39 3.17 -5.80 0.88
N ASP A 40 2.17 -5.99 1.73
CA ASP A 40 1.41 -7.24 1.81
C ASP A 40 0.52 -7.43 0.57
N GLU A 41 -0.08 -6.35 0.06
CA GLU A 41 -0.84 -6.41 -1.21
C GLU A 41 0.08 -6.68 -2.39
N ILE A 42 1.28 -6.08 -2.42
CA ILE A 42 2.28 -6.37 -3.44
C ILE A 42 2.71 -7.85 -3.36
N ALA A 43 2.96 -8.37 -2.15
CA ALA A 43 3.32 -9.77 -1.96
C ALA A 43 2.21 -10.72 -2.44
N ARG A 44 0.94 -10.42 -2.14
CA ARG A 44 -0.23 -11.16 -2.66
C ARG A 44 -0.29 -11.15 -4.18
N GLY A 45 0.03 -10.03 -4.82
CA GLY A 45 0.09 -9.94 -6.28
C GLY A 45 1.26 -10.73 -6.89
N LEU A 46 2.42 -10.76 -6.21
CA LEU A 46 3.62 -11.46 -6.68
C LEU A 46 3.55 -12.98 -6.50
N SER A 47 2.94 -13.46 -5.41
CA SER A 47 2.78 -14.88 -5.09
C SER A 47 1.42 -15.12 -4.45
N PRO A 48 0.37 -15.35 -5.25
CA PRO A 48 -1.00 -15.50 -4.73
C PRO A 48 -1.19 -16.70 -3.79
N PHE A 49 -0.39 -17.75 -3.97
CA PHE A 49 -0.49 -18.99 -3.18
C PHE A 49 0.51 -19.06 -2.01
N ASP A 50 1.54 -18.23 -2.02
CA ASP A 50 2.53 -18.14 -0.93
C ASP A 50 3.12 -16.72 -0.81
N PRO A 51 2.34 -15.71 -0.34
CA PRO A 51 2.84 -14.35 -0.18
C PRO A 51 4.04 -14.20 0.79
N PRO A 52 4.11 -14.93 1.91
CA PRO A 52 5.24 -14.81 2.84
C PRO A 52 6.61 -15.06 2.21
N SER A 53 6.74 -15.97 1.23
CA SER A 53 8.03 -16.25 0.58
C SER A 53 8.56 -15.07 -0.26
N VAL A 54 7.72 -14.11 -0.61
CA VAL A 54 8.10 -12.91 -1.38
C VAL A 54 8.05 -11.61 -0.57
N ALA A 55 7.87 -11.66 0.76
CA ALA A 55 7.69 -10.48 1.61
C ALA A 55 8.82 -9.44 1.47
N PHE A 56 10.09 -9.88 1.51
CA PHE A 56 11.24 -8.98 1.33
C PHE A 56 11.30 -8.36 -0.07
N LYS A 57 10.96 -9.13 -1.11
CA LYS A 57 10.92 -8.65 -2.50
C LYS A 57 9.83 -7.58 -2.66
N ALA A 58 8.65 -7.82 -2.10
CA ALA A 58 7.53 -6.89 -2.11
C ALA A 58 7.87 -5.58 -1.37
N GLY A 59 8.51 -5.67 -0.20
CA GLY A 59 8.97 -4.49 0.54
C GLY A 59 9.99 -3.64 -0.23
N ARG A 60 10.93 -4.27 -0.95
CA ARG A 60 11.88 -3.55 -1.82
C ARG A 60 11.19 -2.87 -3.00
N LEU A 61 10.21 -3.53 -3.60
CA LEU A 61 9.45 -2.96 -4.72
C LEU A 61 8.65 -1.73 -4.29
N LEU A 62 8.14 -1.71 -3.05
CA LEU A 62 7.36 -0.58 -2.54
C LEU A 62 8.17 0.73 -2.45
N ILE A 63 9.48 0.64 -2.21
CA ILE A 63 10.37 1.81 -2.03
C ILE A 63 11.15 2.20 -3.29
N THR A 64 10.98 1.47 -4.40
CA THR A 64 11.65 1.72 -5.69
C THR A 64 10.70 2.42 -6.65
#